data_AF-A0A1F8CJ19-F1
#
_entry.id   AF-A0A1F8CJ19-F1
#
_cell.length_a   1.000
_cell.length_b   1.000
_cell.length_c   1.000
_cell.angle_alpha   90.00
_cell.angle_beta   90.00
_cell.angle_gamma   90.00
#
_symmetry.space_group_name_H-M   'P 1'
#
loop_
_entity.id
_entity.type
_entity.pdbx_description
1 polymer ?
#
loop_
_entity_poly.entity_id
_entity_poly.type
_entity_poly.pdbx_seq_one_letter_code
_entity_poly.pdbx_strand_id
1 'polypeptide(L)'
;MNHLAQVDIGKNFLGSGTFLSDLGDIGKLTSNIVVAAISLSGIILLFLLIGGGIGIIAGSGSDNPEAVAKGKQAVTSALIGFIIVISAYWIVKLIEMIIGVSIL
;
A
#
# COMPACT_ATOMS: atom_id res chain seq x y z
N MET A 1 -47.13 12.79 19.67
CA MET A 1 -46.27 13.56 18.76
C MET A 1 -44.79 13.21 18.98
N ASN A 2 -44.40 11.93 18.83
CA ASN A 2 -43.01 11.45 19.06
C ASN A 2 -42.52 10.48 17.96
N HIS A 3 -43.19 10.42 16.80
CA HIS A 3 -42.89 9.41 15.77
C HIS A 3 -41.67 9.71 14.91
N LEU A 4 -41.05 10.89 15.07
CA LEU A 4 -39.86 11.31 14.32
C LEU A 4 -38.54 10.94 15.02
N ALA A 5 -38.58 10.65 16.33
CA ALA A 5 -37.41 10.20 17.09
C ALA A 5 -37.13 8.70 16.94
N GLN A 6 -38.10 7.94 16.42
CA GLN A 6 -37.98 6.49 16.20
C GLN A 6 -37.43 6.15 14.80
N VAL A 7 -37.57 7.07 13.85
CA VAL A 7 -37.05 6.88 12.49
C VAL A 7 -35.63 7.43 12.45
N ASP A 8 -34.68 6.53 12.71
CA ASP A 8 -33.25 6.79 12.61
C ASP A 8 -32.89 6.91 11.11
N ILE A 9 -33.02 8.12 10.56
CA ILE A 9 -32.89 8.38 9.11
C ILE A 9 -31.49 7.94 8.65
N GLY A 10 -30.45 8.07 9.47
CA GLY A 10 -29.14 7.53 9.17
C GLY A 10 -29.16 6.02 8.91
N LYS A 11 -29.76 5.24 9.82
CA LYS A 11 -29.84 3.77 9.68
C LYS A 11 -30.84 3.30 8.62
N ASN A 12 -31.93 4.04 8.39
CA ASN A 12 -32.97 3.66 7.42
C ASN A 12 -32.69 4.16 5.99
N PHE A 13 -31.87 5.21 5.83
CA PHE A 13 -31.60 5.88 4.53
C PHE A 13 -30.22 5.53 3.98
N LEU A 14 -29.19 5.43 4.83
CA LEU A 14 -27.90 4.83 4.46
C LEU A 14 -27.92 3.31 4.61
N GLY A 15 -28.95 2.79 5.27
CA GLY A 15 -29.16 1.38 5.52
C GLY A 15 -28.17 0.81 6.51
N SER A 16 -28.65 0.02 7.47
CA SER A 16 -28.00 -1.24 7.83
C SER A 16 -28.08 -2.23 6.65
N GLY A 17 -27.78 -1.75 5.44
CA GLY A 17 -27.96 -2.43 4.18
C GLY A 17 -26.63 -3.02 3.76
N THR A 18 -26.70 -4.21 3.19
CA THR A 18 -25.62 -5.03 2.62
C THR A 18 -24.43 -4.22 2.08
N PHE A 19 -24.67 -3.08 1.43
CA PHE A 19 -23.63 -2.17 0.94
C PHE A 19 -22.61 -1.68 1.98
N LEU A 20 -23.03 -1.21 3.16
CA LEU A 20 -22.06 -0.73 4.18
C LEU A 20 -21.26 -1.89 4.80
N SER A 21 -21.88 -3.05 4.92
CA SER A 21 -21.22 -4.28 5.36
C SER A 21 -20.22 -4.78 4.30
N ASP A 22 -20.60 -4.76 3.03
CA ASP A 22 -19.75 -5.13 1.89
C ASP A 22 -18.56 -4.17 1.75
N LEU A 23 -18.77 -2.86 1.93
CA LEU A 23 -17.68 -1.88 1.98
C LEU A 23 -16.72 -2.13 3.15
N GLY A 24 -17.24 -2.55 4.31
CA GLY A 24 -16.44 -2.95 5.45
C GLY A 24 -15.59 -4.20 5.17
N ASP A 25 -16.14 -5.20 4.48
CA ASP A 25 -15.41 -6.42 4.12
C ASP A 25 -14.36 -6.16 3.02
N ILE A 26 -14.69 -5.36 2.00
CA ILE A 26 -13.72 -4.94 0.98
C ILE A 26 -12.62 -4.07 1.60
N GLY A 27 -12.97 -3.21 2.57
CA GLY A 27 -12.00 -2.39 3.31
C GLY A 27 -11.02 -3.25 4.10
N LYS A 28 -11.51 -4.25 4.84
CA LYS A 28 -10.66 -5.21 5.57
C LYS A 28 -9.75 -6.02 4.66
N LEU A 29 -10.26 -6.52 3.53
CA LEU A 29 -9.43 -7.24 2.55
C LEU A 29 -8.34 -6.32 1.99
N THR A 30 -8.71 -5.10 1.63
CA THR A 30 -7.76 -4.10 1.12
C THR A 30 -6.70 -3.76 2.16
N SER A 31 -7.08 -3.54 3.42
CA SER A 31 -6.15 -3.25 4.51
C SER A 31 -5.15 -4.37 4.75
N ASN A 32 -5.62 -5.62 4.79
CA ASN A 32 -4.74 -6.78 4.91
C ASN A 32 -3.75 -6.87 3.74
N ILE A 33 -4.20 -6.63 2.50
CA ILE A 33 -3.32 -6.66 1.32
C ILE A 33 -2.28 -5.53 1.39
N VAL A 34 -2.69 -4.31 1.74
CA VAL A 34 -1.78 -3.15 1.83
C VAL A 34 -0.73 -3.38 2.92
N VAL A 35 -1.12 -3.83 4.11
CA VAL A 35 -0.19 -4.11 5.21
C VAL A 35 0.78 -5.23 4.84
N ALA A 36 0.29 -6.31 4.21
CA ALA A 36 1.12 -7.40 3.72
C ALA A 36 2.09 -6.93 2.62
N ALA A 37 1.62 -6.11 1.68
CA ALA A 37 2.43 -5.56 0.60
C ALA A 37 3.54 -4.63 1.13
N ILE A 38 3.25 -3.77 2.11
CA ILE A 38 4.25 -2.91 2.74
C ILE A 38 5.33 -3.76 3.41
N SER A 39 4.96 -4.73 4.24
CA SER A 39 5.92 -5.64 4.89
C SER A 39 6.78 -6.39 3.88
N LEU A 40 6.15 -6.98 2.85
CA LEU A 40 6.86 -7.74 1.83
C LEU A 40 7.78 -6.84 0.99
N SER A 41 7.33 -5.64 0.63
CA SER A 41 8.11 -4.68 -0.13
C SER A 41 9.37 -4.23 0.60
N GLY A 42 9.31 -4.06 1.92
CA GLY A 42 10.48 -3.71 2.74
C GLY A 42 11.54 -4.82 2.71
N ILE A 43 11.11 -6.08 2.81
CA ILE A 43 12.00 -7.24 2.72
C ILE A 43 12.65 -7.31 1.32
N ILE A 44 11.84 -7.21 0.27
CA ILE A 44 12.31 -7.22 -1.12
C ILE A 44 13.30 -6.08 -1.37
N LEU A 45 12.98 -4.86 -0.95
CA LEU A 45 13.85 -3.70 -1.08
C LEU A 45 15.21 -3.93 -0.42
N LEU A 46 15.23 -4.53 0.77
CA LEU A 46 16.47 -4.83 1.48
C LEU A 46 17.36 -5.81 0.69
N PHE A 47 16.78 -6.89 0.18
CA PHE A 47 17.55 -7.86 -0.63
C PHE A 47 18.05 -7.27 -1.95
N LEU A 48 17.23 -6.48 -2.65
CA LEU A 48 17.66 -5.82 -3.89
C LEU A 48 18.69 -4.71 -3.65
N LEU A 49 18.59 -3.97 -2.54
CA LEU A 49 19.60 -2.97 -2.18
C LEU A 49 20.94 -3.62 -1.85
N ILE A 50 20.93 -4.68 -1.05
CA ILE A 50 22.16 -5.39 -0.67
C ILE A 50 22.77 -6.07 -1.91
N GLY A 51 21.98 -6.86 -2.65
CA GLY A 51 22.46 -7.58 -3.84
C GLY A 51 22.88 -6.63 -4.96
N GLY A 52 22.07 -5.62 -5.24
CA GLY A 52 22.37 -4.60 -6.25
C GLY A 52 23.56 -3.72 -5.84
N GLY A 53 23.64 -3.32 -4.58
CA GLY A 53 24.75 -2.54 -4.03
C GLY A 53 26.09 -3.29 -4.09
N ILE A 54 26.11 -4.56 -3.67
CA ILE A 54 27.28 -5.42 -3.80
C ILE A 54 27.68 -5.58 -5.28
N GLY A 55 26.70 -5.77 -6.17
CA GLY A 55 26.95 -5.87 -7.62
C GLY A 55 27.60 -4.61 -8.20
N ILE A 56 27.19 -3.42 -7.76
CA ILE A 56 27.82 -2.14 -8.15
C ILE A 56 29.26 -2.07 -7.64
N ILE A 57 29.50 -2.38 -6.37
CA ILE A 57 30.83 -2.28 -5.74
C ILE A 57 31.80 -3.27 -6.39
N ALA A 58 31.38 -4.53 -6.53
CA ALA A 58 32.20 -5.58 -7.13
C ALA A 58 32.47 -5.31 -8.62
N GLY A 59 31.45 -4.91 -9.40
CA GLY A 59 31.61 -4.60 -10.82
C GLY A 59 32.55 -3.42 -11.08
N SER A 60 32.56 -2.43 -10.18
CA SER A 60 33.45 -1.26 -10.28
C SER A 60 34.92 -1.60 -9.98
N GLY A 61 35.18 -2.67 -9.21
CA GLY A 61 36.54 -3.11 -8.88
C GLY A 61 37.14 -4.12 -9.86
N SER A 62 36.35 -4.68 -10.77
CA SER A 62 36.76 -5.76 -11.67
C SER A 62 36.59 -5.42 -13.16
N ASP A 63 36.47 -4.13 -13.52
CA ASP A 63 36.22 -3.66 -14.90
C ASP A 63 35.03 -4.38 -15.58
N ASN A 64 33.99 -4.71 -14.81
CA ASN A 64 32.77 -5.34 -15.32
C ASN A 64 31.61 -4.33 -15.34
N PRO A 65 31.47 -3.53 -16.41
CA PRO A 65 30.43 -2.51 -16.51
C PRO A 65 29.01 -3.09 -16.55
N GLU A 66 28.83 -4.34 -16.97
CA GLU A 66 27.53 -5.00 -17.01
C GLU A 66 26.99 -5.25 -15.59
N ALA A 67 27.85 -5.70 -14.68
CA ALA A 67 27.49 -5.90 -13.27
C ALA A 67 27.08 -4.58 -12.60
N VAL A 68 27.78 -3.48 -12.92
CA VAL A 68 27.45 -2.14 -12.43
C VAL A 68 26.09 -1.68 -12.95
N ALA A 69 25.81 -1.87 -14.24
CA ALA A 69 24.54 -1.50 -14.85
C ALA A 69 23.37 -2.28 -14.23
N LYS A 70 23.51 -3.61 -14.10
CA LYS A 70 22.50 -4.47 -13.46
C LYS A 70 22.26 -4.09 -12.00
N GLY A 71 23.33 -3.84 -11.23
CA GLY A 71 23.20 -3.43 -9.84
C GLY A 71 22.48 -2.08 -9.69
N LYS A 72 22.81 -1.08 -10.53
CA LYS A 72 22.09 0.21 -10.55
C LYS A 72 20.62 0.04 -10.91
N GLN A 73 20.31 -0.82 -11.90
CA GLN A 73 18.94 -1.11 -12.28
C GLN A 73 18.17 -1.78 -11.13
N ALA A 74 18.77 -2.75 -10.45
CA ALA A 74 18.18 -3.43 -9.31
C ALA A 74 17.86 -2.48 -8.15
N VAL A 75 18.79 -1.58 -7.80
CA VAL A 75 18.56 -0.57 -6.76
C VAL A 75 17.44 0.39 -7.18
N THR A 76 17.46 0.86 -8.43
CA THR A 76 16.46 1.80 -8.94
C THR A 76 15.07 1.19 -8.97
N SER A 77 14.94 -0.06 -9.43
CA SER A 77 13.64 -0.75 -9.47
C SER A 77 13.11 -1.04 -8.07
N ALA A 78 13.98 -1.40 -7.12
CA ALA A 78 13.60 -1.60 -5.72
C ALA A 78 13.06 -0.32 -5.09
N LEU A 79 13.74 0.82 -5.29
CA LEU A 79 13.30 2.11 -4.77
C LEU A 79 11.97 2.55 -5.40
N ILE A 80 11.82 2.43 -6.72
CA ILE A 80 10.58 2.77 -7.43
C ILE A 80 9.43 1.90 -6.92
N GLY A 81 9.63 0.58 -6.83
CA GLY A 81 8.62 -0.35 -6.33
C GLY A 81 8.18 -0.02 -4.91
N PHE A 82 9.13 0.30 -4.03
CA PHE A 82 8.83 0.68 -2.65
C PHE A 82 8.08 2.00 -2.54
N ILE A 83 8.46 3.01 -3.33
CA ILE A 83 7.74 4.29 -3.40
C ILE A 83 6.30 4.08 -3.84
N ILE A 84 6.05 3.21 -4.83
CA ILE A 84 4.69 2.89 -5.29
C ILE A 84 3.85 2.29 -4.16
N VAL A 85 4.41 1.33 -3.41
CA VAL A 85 3.70 0.68 -2.28
C VAL A 85 3.39 1.68 -1.17
N ILE A 86 4.35 2.54 -0.81
CA ILE A 86 4.11 3.62 0.15
C ILE A 86 3.02 4.56 -0.38
N SER A 87 3.12 5.01 -1.63
CA SER A 87 2.16 5.95 -2.22
C SER A 87 0.74 5.39 -2.22
N ALA A 88 0.57 4.09 -2.44
CA ALA A 88 -0.73 3.43 -2.34
C ALA A 88 -1.37 3.58 -0.95
N TYR A 89 -0.59 3.45 0.13
CA TYR A 89 -1.07 3.70 1.49
C TYR A 89 -1.55 5.14 1.69
N TRP A 90 -0.77 6.12 1.18
CA TRP A 90 -1.16 7.53 1.25
C TRP A 90 -2.44 7.84 0.49
N ILE A 91 -2.63 7.23 -0.69
CA ILE A 91 -3.86 7.37 -1.48
C ILE A 91 -5.06 6.88 -0.67
N VAL A 92 -4.99 5.70 -0.06
CA VAL A 92 -6.10 5.15 0.73
C VAL A 92 -6.37 6.02 1.97
N LYS A 93 -5.34 6.48 2.67
CA LYS A 93 -5.49 7.41 3.81
C LYS A 93 -6.14 8.74 3.41
N LEU A 94 -5.84 9.26 2.22
CA LEU A 94 -6.46 10.48 1.72
C LEU A 94 -7.95 10.26 1.45
N ILE A 95 -8.32 9.11 0.88
CA ILE A 95 -9.72 8.73 0.65
C ILE A 95 -10.48 8.62 1.97
N GLU A 96 -9.91 8.01 3.00
CA GLU A 96 -10.50 7.92 4.34
C GLU A 96 -10.78 9.29 4.94
N MET A 97 -9.83 10.23 4.80
CA MET A 97 -9.97 11.59 5.32
C MET A 97 -11.15 12.33 4.66
N ILE A 98 -11.38 12.11 3.36
CA ILE A 98 -12.45 12.76 2.60
C ILE A 98 -13.81 12.12 2.91
N ILE A 99 -13.87 10.79 3.01
CA ILE A 99 -15.12 10.03 3.18
C ILE A 99 -15.53 9.93 4.66
N GLY A 100 -14.60 10.11 5.60
CA GLY A 100 -14.85 10.01 7.05
C GLY A 100 -15.08 8.59 7.55
N VAL A 101 -14.71 7.58 6.75
CA VAL A 101 -14.83 6.15 7.07
C VAL A 101 -13.41 5.57 7.12
N SER A 102 -13.09 4.80 8.17
CA SER A 102 -11.81 4.09 8.29
C SER A 102 -11.85 2.83 7.44
N ILE A 103 -10.99 2.75 6.42
CA ILE A 103 -10.90 1.62 5.48
C ILE A 103 -9.72 0.72 5.87
N LEU A 104 -8.61 1.34 6.30
CA LEU A 104 -7.39 0.75 6.85
C LEU A 104 -7.43 0.64 8.36
#